data_AF-A0A919TLR1-F1
#
_entry.id   AF-A0A919TLR1-F1
#
_cell.length_a   1.000
_cell.length_b   1.000
_cell.length_c   1.000
_cell.angle_alpha   90.00
_cell.angle_beta   90.00
_cell.angle_gamma   90.00
#
_symmetry.space_group_name_H-M   'P 1'
#
loop_
_entity.id
_entity.type
_entity.pdbx_description
1 polymer ?
#
loop_
_entity_poly.entity_id
_entity_poly.type
_entity_poly.pdbx_seq_one_letter_code
_entity_poly.pdbx_strand_id
1 'polypeptide(L)'
;MRRPLAACAALCFALLAAGCSGDPDESAPAAGAPTAPAAVDPAVAASADAALSADTKAICDQAARTSTSFGTTFAADYKLLTDAASKDAGARAQAQEKAARDVESFSYALLDMSKLASDPALKKALGTMGAQVTALKGDLRKIDDAKLAELHATLDAACGKS
;
A
#
# COMPACT_ATOMS: atom_id res chain seq x y z
N MET A 1 31.97 -21.63 25.12
CA MET A 1 33.01 -22.01 24.12
C MET A 1 32.50 -21.54 22.76
N ARG A 2 33.09 -20.48 22.19
CA ARG A 2 34.11 -20.49 21.11
C ARG A 2 33.59 -20.98 19.75
N ARG A 3 33.49 -20.04 18.78
CA ARG A 3 33.29 -20.25 17.32
C ARG A 3 34.55 -20.87 16.67
N PRO A 4 34.49 -21.35 15.42
CA PRO A 4 34.79 -20.54 14.20
C PRO A 4 33.72 -20.71 13.08
N LEU A 5 33.48 -19.82 12.09
CA LEU A 5 34.34 -19.27 11.00
C LEU A 5 34.89 -20.39 10.06
N ALA A 6 35.06 -20.30 8.73
CA ALA A 6 35.18 -19.25 7.68
C ALA A 6 35.01 -19.96 6.29
N ALA A 7 34.99 -19.38 5.07
CA ALA A 7 34.73 -18.04 4.48
C ALA A 7 34.79 -18.19 2.91
N CYS A 8 35.05 -17.11 2.15
CA CYS A 8 35.47 -17.06 0.72
C CYS A 8 34.39 -17.31 -0.36
N ALA A 9 34.40 -16.68 -1.55
CA ALA A 9 35.16 -15.53 -2.11
C ALA A 9 34.28 -14.93 -3.25
N ALA A 10 34.12 -13.61 -3.43
CA ALA A 10 35.09 -12.64 -3.95
C ALA A 10 35.70 -13.03 -5.32
N LEU A 11 35.16 -12.45 -6.41
CA LEU A 11 35.75 -12.47 -7.76
C LEU A 11 35.46 -11.14 -8.47
N CYS A 12 36.44 -10.24 -8.43
CA CYS A 12 36.53 -9.07 -9.31
C CYS A 12 37.66 -9.34 -10.32
N PHE A 13 37.42 -9.15 -11.62
CA PHE A 13 38.40 -8.93 -12.71
C PHE A 13 37.58 -8.87 -14.03
N ALA A 14 37.91 -8.10 -15.07
CA ALA A 14 38.99 -7.13 -15.26
C ALA A 14 38.55 -6.00 -16.22
N LEU A 15 39.26 -4.87 -16.18
CA LEU A 15 39.19 -3.84 -17.24
C LEU A 15 39.87 -4.35 -18.51
N LEU A 16 39.34 -4.00 -19.68
CA LEU A 16 40.13 -3.81 -20.89
C LEU A 16 39.84 -2.42 -21.47
N ALA A 17 40.90 -1.72 -21.84
CA ALA A 17 40.88 -0.40 -22.45
C ALA A 17 41.91 -0.34 -23.60
N ALA A 18 41.73 0.67 -24.45
CA ALA A 18 42.62 1.11 -25.55
C ALA A 18 42.57 0.31 -26.87
N GLY A 19 42.52 1.06 -27.99
CA GLY A 19 42.63 0.53 -29.36
C GLY A 19 41.93 1.38 -30.45
N CYS A 20 42.20 2.68 -30.56
CA CYS A 20 41.64 3.54 -31.61
C CYS A 20 42.67 3.82 -32.72
N SER A 21 42.33 3.54 -33.99
CA SER A 21 42.79 4.25 -35.21
C SER A 21 42.15 3.65 -36.48
N GLY A 22 41.39 4.44 -37.24
CA GLY A 22 41.00 4.10 -38.64
C GLY A 22 39.51 4.18 -38.98
N ASP A 23 38.98 5.39 -39.15
CA ASP A 23 37.69 5.74 -39.77
C ASP A 23 37.51 5.24 -41.22
N PRO A 24 36.29 5.31 -41.84
CA PRO A 24 34.94 5.40 -41.25
C PRO A 24 33.90 4.46 -41.92
N ASP A 25 32.88 4.00 -41.17
CA ASP A 25 31.46 4.05 -41.61
C ASP A 25 30.47 3.74 -40.47
N GLU A 26 29.20 4.13 -40.67
CA GLU A 26 27.99 3.78 -39.88
C GLU A 26 27.87 4.36 -38.44
N SER A 27 26.83 5.17 -38.20
CA SER A 27 26.63 5.97 -36.99
C SER A 27 26.20 5.18 -35.73
N ALA A 28 26.84 5.47 -34.59
CA ALA A 28 26.47 4.97 -33.27
C ALA A 28 25.21 5.67 -32.68
N PRO A 29 24.67 5.16 -31.55
CA PRO A 29 24.65 6.05 -30.39
C PRO A 29 25.11 5.45 -29.05
N ALA A 30 25.43 6.38 -28.16
CA ALA A 30 26.16 6.28 -26.91
C ALA A 30 25.59 5.41 -25.76
N ALA A 31 26.50 5.15 -24.82
CA ALA A 31 26.33 4.60 -23.49
C ALA A 31 25.02 4.96 -22.75
N GLY A 32 24.41 3.94 -22.13
CA GLY A 32 23.19 4.09 -21.35
C GLY A 32 23.37 4.90 -20.06
N ALA A 33 22.70 6.06 -20.01
CA ALA A 33 22.37 6.75 -18.77
C ALA A 33 21.47 5.88 -17.86
N PRO A 34 21.38 6.16 -16.54
CA PRO A 34 20.39 5.48 -15.69
C PRO A 34 18.99 5.74 -16.24
N THR A 35 18.29 4.66 -16.60
CA THR A 35 16.93 4.72 -17.11
C THR A 35 16.00 5.31 -16.05
N ALA A 36 15.53 6.53 -16.29
CA ALA A 36 14.38 7.07 -15.60
C ALA A 36 13.20 6.09 -15.75
N PRO A 37 12.32 5.94 -14.74
CA PRO A 37 11.15 5.08 -14.85
C PRO A 37 10.36 5.48 -16.09
N ALA A 38 10.08 4.49 -16.95
CA ALA A 38 9.39 4.73 -18.21
C ALA A 38 8.06 5.45 -17.94
N ALA A 39 7.77 6.51 -18.70
CA ALA A 39 6.52 7.23 -18.60
C ALA A 39 5.37 6.24 -18.85
N VAL A 40 4.51 6.05 -17.86
CA VAL A 40 3.37 5.14 -17.97
C VAL A 40 2.40 5.74 -18.97
N ASP A 41 2.12 5.01 -20.05
CA ASP A 41 1.20 5.49 -21.07
C ASP A 41 -0.21 5.68 -20.46
N PRO A 42 -0.82 6.87 -20.57
CA PRO A 42 -2.11 7.15 -19.94
C PRO A 42 -3.25 6.27 -20.45
N ALA A 43 -3.20 5.81 -21.71
CA ALA A 43 -4.21 4.91 -22.27
C ALA A 43 -4.01 3.48 -21.77
N VAL A 44 -2.76 3.04 -21.55
CA VAL A 44 -2.46 1.75 -20.89
C VAL A 44 -2.93 1.76 -19.43
N ALA A 45 -2.68 2.86 -18.69
CA ALA A 45 -3.19 3.03 -17.33
C ALA A 45 -4.73 3.01 -17.30
N ALA A 46 -5.39 3.82 -18.15
CA ALA A 46 -6.85 3.85 -18.25
C ALA A 46 -7.45 2.50 -18.68
N SER A 47 -6.74 1.71 -19.49
CA SER A 47 -7.17 0.36 -19.89
C SER A 47 -7.06 -0.64 -18.73
N ALA A 48 -6.04 -0.52 -17.89
CA ALA A 48 -5.89 -1.32 -16.67
C ALA A 48 -6.96 -0.96 -15.63
N ASP A 49 -7.22 0.34 -15.43
CA ASP A 49 -8.33 0.83 -14.59
C ASP A 49 -9.69 0.33 -15.13
N ALA A 50 -9.92 0.36 -16.44
CA ALA A 50 -11.15 -0.16 -17.04
C ALA A 50 -11.32 -1.66 -16.78
N ALA A 51 -10.26 -2.47 -16.93
CA ALA A 51 -10.29 -3.90 -16.65
C ALA A 51 -10.56 -4.20 -15.16
N LEU A 52 -9.90 -3.49 -14.25
CA LEU A 52 -10.18 -3.59 -12.80
C LEU A 52 -11.58 -3.13 -12.44
N SER A 53 -12.09 -2.08 -13.09
CA SER A 53 -13.42 -1.54 -12.82
C SER A 53 -14.55 -2.51 -13.18
N ALA A 54 -14.33 -3.37 -14.18
CA ALA A 54 -15.25 -4.43 -14.57
C ALA A 54 -15.18 -5.64 -13.62
N ASP A 55 -14.01 -5.92 -13.04
CA ASP A 55 -13.80 -7.01 -12.09
C ASP A 55 -14.19 -6.62 -10.65
N THR A 56 -15.51 -6.56 -10.45
CA THR A 56 -16.15 -6.36 -9.14
C THR A 56 -15.63 -7.37 -8.10
N LYS A 57 -15.28 -8.59 -8.52
CA LYS A 57 -14.75 -9.63 -7.62
C LYS A 57 -13.31 -9.29 -7.19
N ALA A 58 -12.44 -8.84 -8.09
CA ALA A 58 -11.09 -8.41 -7.74
C ALA A 58 -11.09 -7.25 -6.74
N ILE A 59 -11.96 -6.25 -6.95
CA ILE A 59 -12.11 -5.11 -6.01
C ILE A 59 -12.62 -5.61 -4.65
N CYS A 60 -13.60 -6.52 -4.63
CA CYS A 60 -14.10 -7.13 -3.39
C CYS A 60 -13.02 -7.93 -2.63
N ASP A 61 -12.22 -8.74 -3.33
CA ASP A 61 -11.14 -9.51 -2.70
C ASP A 61 -9.97 -8.61 -2.25
N GLN A 62 -9.70 -7.51 -2.95
CA GLN A 62 -8.76 -6.48 -2.49
C GLN A 62 -9.28 -5.76 -1.25
N ALA A 63 -10.52 -5.29 -1.26
CA ALA A 63 -11.14 -4.60 -0.13
C ALA A 63 -11.21 -5.48 1.14
N ALA A 64 -11.49 -6.77 0.98
CA ALA A 64 -11.50 -7.72 2.10
C ALA A 64 -10.10 -7.92 2.72
N ARG A 65 -9.06 -8.03 1.88
CA ARG A 65 -7.65 -8.08 2.34
C ARG A 65 -7.23 -6.80 3.04
N THR A 66 -7.55 -5.64 2.45
CA THR A 66 -7.26 -4.33 3.02
C THR A 66 -7.93 -4.13 4.37
N SER A 67 -9.20 -4.50 4.51
CA SER A 67 -9.95 -4.40 5.77
C SER A 67 -9.39 -5.34 6.85
N THR A 68 -9.05 -6.58 6.49
CA THR A 68 -8.43 -7.56 7.41
C THR A 68 -7.05 -7.08 7.90
N SER A 69 -6.23 -6.52 7.00
CA SER A 69 -4.92 -5.95 7.32
C SER A 69 -5.05 -4.72 8.23
N PHE A 70 -6.04 -3.86 7.95
CA PHE A 70 -6.34 -2.70 8.78
C PHE A 70 -6.78 -3.11 10.19
N GLY A 71 -7.72 -4.06 10.35
CA GLY A 71 -8.14 -4.53 11.67
C GLY A 71 -6.97 -5.08 12.50
N THR A 72 -6.07 -5.83 11.85
CA THR A 72 -4.84 -6.36 12.49
C THR A 72 -3.90 -5.23 12.93
N THR A 73 -3.67 -4.24 12.07
CA THR A 73 -2.81 -3.08 12.35
C THR A 73 -3.42 -2.18 13.44
N PHE A 74 -4.71 -1.91 13.36
CA PHE A 74 -5.44 -1.10 14.33
C PHE A 74 -5.45 -1.73 15.72
N ALA A 75 -5.60 -3.06 15.83
CA ALA A 75 -5.49 -3.76 17.12
C ALA A 75 -4.08 -3.61 17.74
N ALA A 76 -3.02 -3.65 16.93
CA ALA A 76 -1.65 -3.39 17.38
C ALA A 76 -1.45 -1.93 17.82
N ASP A 77 -2.05 -0.98 17.10
CA ASP A 77 -1.99 0.45 17.44
C ASP A 77 -2.82 0.82 18.67
N TYR A 78 -3.98 0.19 18.87
CA TYR A 78 -4.78 0.34 20.07
C TYR A 78 -4.03 -0.16 21.30
N LYS A 79 -3.30 -1.28 21.17
CA LYS A 79 -2.37 -1.74 22.20
C LYS A 79 -1.25 -0.74 22.43
N LEU A 80 -0.60 -0.23 21.38
CA LEU A 80 0.46 0.78 21.50
C LEU A 80 -0.02 2.06 22.21
N LEU A 81 -1.24 2.53 21.90
CA LEU A 81 -1.90 3.65 22.58
C LEU A 81 -2.13 3.38 24.06
N THR A 82 -2.58 2.17 24.39
CA THR A 82 -2.82 1.73 25.78
C THR A 82 -1.51 1.64 26.57
N ASP A 83 -0.47 1.03 25.98
CA ASP A 83 0.86 0.91 26.58
C ASP A 83 1.51 2.31 26.77
N ALA A 84 1.34 3.20 25.79
CA ALA A 84 1.82 4.57 25.82
C ALA A 84 1.08 5.47 26.82
N ALA A 85 -0.18 5.15 27.21
CA ALA A 85 -0.97 5.98 28.12
C ALA A 85 -0.29 6.22 29.49
N SER A 86 0.57 5.28 29.91
CA SER A 86 1.38 5.33 31.14
C SER A 86 2.78 5.95 30.97
N LYS A 87 3.11 6.43 29.75
CA LYS A 87 4.43 6.98 29.38
C LYS A 87 4.38 8.52 29.32
N ASP A 88 5.51 9.11 28.93
CA ASP A 88 5.65 10.54 28.70
C ASP A 88 4.73 11.07 27.57
N ALA A 89 4.71 12.38 27.38
CA ALA A 89 3.88 13.02 26.36
C ALA A 89 4.33 12.72 24.92
N GLY A 90 5.63 12.49 24.68
CA GLY A 90 6.17 12.17 23.36
C GLY A 90 5.75 10.78 22.90
N ALA A 91 5.89 9.78 23.77
CA ALA A 91 5.43 8.41 23.50
C ALA A 91 3.92 8.36 23.18
N ARG A 92 3.09 9.12 23.90
CA ARG A 92 1.65 9.23 23.64
C ARG A 92 1.34 9.91 22.30
N ALA A 93 2.02 11.02 22.00
CA ALA A 93 1.86 11.72 20.73
C ALA A 93 2.25 10.85 19.54
N GLN A 94 3.37 10.12 19.63
CA GLN A 94 3.84 9.23 18.57
C GLN A 94 2.86 8.06 18.31
N ALA A 95 2.31 7.46 19.37
CA ALA A 95 1.30 6.40 19.25
C ALA A 95 0.01 6.93 18.59
N GLN A 96 -0.45 8.12 18.98
CA GLN A 96 -1.62 8.78 18.40
C GLN A 96 -1.41 9.16 16.93
N GLU A 97 -0.23 9.69 16.58
CA GLU A 97 0.12 10.05 15.21
C GLU A 97 0.23 8.82 14.30
N LYS A 98 0.79 7.70 14.79
CA LYS A 98 0.80 6.44 14.05
C LYS A 98 -0.62 5.94 13.77
N ALA A 99 -1.43 5.77 14.81
CA ALA A 99 -2.79 5.26 14.68
C ALA A 99 -3.66 6.15 13.78
N ALA A 100 -3.51 7.47 13.85
CA ALA A 100 -4.22 8.41 12.99
C ALA A 100 -3.78 8.33 11.51
N ARG A 101 -2.50 8.05 11.23
CA ARG A 101 -2.01 7.80 9.86
C ARG A 101 -2.53 6.49 9.29
N ASP A 102 -2.60 5.44 10.10
CA ASP A 102 -3.01 4.11 9.62
C ASP A 102 -4.53 4.07 9.36
N VAL A 103 -5.34 4.76 10.18
CA VAL A 103 -6.76 5.03 9.92
C VAL A 103 -6.98 5.86 8.65
N GLU A 104 -6.19 6.92 8.44
CA GLU A 104 -6.24 7.73 7.21
C GLU A 104 -5.84 6.94 5.97
N SER A 105 -4.78 6.14 6.05
CA SER A 105 -4.30 5.31 4.94
C SER A 105 -5.37 4.27 4.55
N PHE A 106 -6.08 3.70 5.53
CA PHE A 106 -7.21 2.81 5.27
C PHE A 106 -8.40 3.55 4.63
N SER A 107 -8.73 4.76 5.09
CA SER A 107 -9.84 5.52 4.52
C SER A 107 -9.59 5.93 3.07
N TYR A 108 -8.36 6.35 2.72
CA TYR A 108 -7.98 6.59 1.32
C TYR A 108 -8.04 5.32 0.47
N ALA A 109 -7.56 4.18 0.97
CA ALA A 109 -7.64 2.92 0.22
C ALA A 109 -9.10 2.54 -0.12
N LEU A 110 -10.03 2.71 0.83
CA LEU A 110 -11.46 2.50 0.59
C LEU A 110 -12.05 3.49 -0.42
N LEU A 111 -11.69 4.78 -0.33
CA LEU A 111 -12.15 5.82 -1.25
C LEU A 111 -11.58 5.64 -2.67
N ASP A 112 -10.36 5.14 -2.82
CA ASP A 112 -9.77 4.85 -4.12
C ASP A 112 -10.40 3.61 -4.76
N MET A 113 -10.56 2.50 -4.01
CA MET A 113 -11.32 1.34 -4.48
C MET A 113 -12.77 1.70 -4.85
N SER A 114 -13.39 2.65 -4.12
CA SER A 114 -14.72 3.19 -4.46
C SER A 114 -14.73 3.90 -5.82
N LYS A 115 -13.69 4.67 -6.18
CA LYS A 115 -13.61 5.33 -7.50
C LYS A 115 -13.57 4.29 -8.63
N LEU A 116 -12.75 3.25 -8.44
CA LEU A 116 -12.51 2.17 -9.40
C LEU A 116 -13.73 1.27 -9.62
N ALA A 117 -14.56 1.01 -8.61
CA ALA A 117 -15.69 0.09 -8.73
C ALA A 117 -16.74 0.54 -9.77
N SER A 118 -17.03 -0.27 -10.79
CA SER A 118 -18.18 -0.02 -11.68
C SER A 118 -19.52 -0.41 -11.07
N ASP A 119 -19.55 -1.45 -10.21
CA ASP A 119 -20.79 -1.83 -9.54
C ASP A 119 -21.29 -0.71 -8.59
N PRO A 120 -22.53 -0.21 -8.75
CA PRO A 120 -23.03 0.91 -7.95
C PRO A 120 -23.16 0.61 -6.45
N ALA A 121 -23.46 -0.63 -6.07
CA ALA A 121 -23.62 -1.01 -4.66
C ALA A 121 -22.26 -1.07 -3.96
N LEU A 122 -21.27 -1.72 -4.58
CA LEU A 122 -19.89 -1.77 -4.10
C LEU A 122 -19.25 -0.37 -4.05
N LYS A 123 -19.40 0.43 -5.12
CA LYS A 123 -18.94 1.84 -5.16
C LYS A 123 -19.51 2.65 -3.99
N LYS A 124 -20.81 2.52 -3.73
CA LYS A 124 -21.49 3.19 -2.60
C LYS A 124 -21.02 2.67 -1.24
N ALA A 125 -20.87 1.36 -1.08
CA ALA A 125 -20.42 0.74 0.17
C ALA A 125 -19.00 1.19 0.54
N LEU A 126 -18.05 1.04 -0.38
CA LEU A 126 -16.65 1.48 -0.20
C LEU A 126 -16.55 2.98 0.09
N GLY A 127 -17.31 3.80 -0.65
CA GLY A 127 -17.34 5.25 -0.41
C GLY A 127 -17.91 5.62 0.96
N THR A 128 -18.96 4.92 1.40
CA THR A 128 -19.57 5.09 2.72
C THR A 128 -18.60 4.67 3.83
N MET A 129 -17.96 3.50 3.70
CA MET A 129 -16.96 3.02 4.65
C MET A 129 -15.78 3.99 4.75
N GLY A 130 -15.23 4.43 3.62
CA GLY A 130 -14.13 5.40 3.57
C GLY A 130 -14.49 6.73 4.24
N ALA A 131 -15.71 7.23 4.03
CA ALA A 131 -16.21 8.43 4.71
C ALA A 131 -16.38 8.22 6.23
N GLN A 132 -16.92 7.07 6.66
CA GLN A 132 -17.05 6.73 8.09
C GLN A 132 -15.67 6.66 8.77
N VAL A 133 -14.70 5.92 8.19
CA VAL A 133 -13.34 5.81 8.73
C VAL A 133 -12.66 7.18 8.79
N THR A 134 -12.82 8.01 7.75
CA THR A 134 -12.28 9.39 7.73
C THR A 134 -12.84 10.23 8.90
N ALA A 135 -14.14 10.13 9.19
CA ALA A 135 -14.75 10.84 10.32
C ALA A 135 -14.25 10.37 11.70
N LEU A 136 -13.73 9.13 11.78
CA LEU A 136 -13.21 8.53 13.03
C LEU A 136 -11.73 8.87 13.29
N LYS A 137 -10.97 9.38 12.30
CA LYS A 137 -9.55 9.75 12.42
C LYS A 137 -9.25 10.65 13.64
N GLY A 138 -10.15 11.57 13.97
CA GLY A 138 -10.01 12.49 15.10
C GLY A 138 -10.34 11.91 16.47
N ASP A 139 -11.00 10.75 16.53
CA ASP A 139 -11.42 10.10 17.78
C ASP A 139 -11.32 8.57 17.65
N LEU A 140 -10.06 8.10 17.67
CA LEU A 140 -9.69 6.68 17.56
C LEU A 140 -10.36 5.79 18.61
N ARG A 141 -10.89 6.37 19.71
CA ARG A 141 -11.59 5.63 20.77
C ARG A 141 -13.00 5.18 20.34
N LYS A 142 -13.52 5.70 19.22
CA LYS A 142 -14.78 5.29 18.58
C LYS A 142 -14.60 4.18 17.53
N ILE A 143 -13.38 3.74 17.28
CA ILE A 143 -13.11 2.54 16.48
C ILE A 143 -12.93 1.39 17.48
N ASP A 144 -13.97 0.59 17.64
CA ASP A 144 -13.98 -0.63 18.45
C ASP A 144 -14.26 -1.86 17.57
N ASP A 145 -14.20 -3.05 18.17
CA ASP A 145 -14.44 -4.31 17.46
C ASP A 145 -15.82 -4.37 16.80
N ALA A 146 -16.83 -3.72 17.41
CA ALA A 146 -18.18 -3.64 16.85
C ALA A 146 -18.21 -2.76 15.59
N LYS A 147 -17.51 -1.62 15.59
CA LYS A 147 -17.39 -0.75 14.41
C LYS A 147 -16.58 -1.39 13.30
N LEU A 148 -15.52 -2.13 13.63
CA LEU A 148 -14.76 -2.93 12.65
C LEU A 148 -15.64 -4.04 12.05
N ALA A 149 -16.44 -4.73 12.87
CA ALA A 149 -17.40 -5.73 12.39
C ALA A 149 -18.50 -5.13 11.50
N GLU A 150 -19.03 -3.94 11.82
CA GLU A 150 -20.00 -3.22 10.97
C GLU A 150 -19.41 -2.88 9.59
N LEU A 151 -18.15 -2.41 9.56
CA LEU A 151 -17.43 -2.12 8.32
C LEU A 151 -17.22 -3.39 7.49
N HIS A 152 -16.82 -4.50 8.12
CA HIS A 152 -16.70 -5.80 7.45
C HIS A 152 -18.03 -6.31 6.90
N ALA A 153 -19.11 -6.30 7.70
CA ALA A 153 -20.43 -6.73 7.27
C ALA A 153 -20.99 -5.87 6.12
N THR A 154 -20.72 -4.56 6.13
CA THR A 154 -21.07 -3.64 5.04
C THR A 154 -20.36 -4.03 3.73
N LEU A 155 -19.09 -4.41 3.81
CA LEU A 155 -18.32 -4.86 2.66
C LEU A 155 -18.78 -6.23 2.16
N ASP A 156 -18.96 -7.20 3.05
CA ASP A 156 -19.38 -8.55 2.68
C ASP A 156 -20.75 -8.55 1.99
N ALA A 157 -21.72 -7.80 2.53
CA ALA A 157 -23.03 -7.62 1.90
C ALA A 157 -22.93 -6.98 0.51
N ALA A 158 -22.08 -5.96 0.34
CA ALA A 158 -21.84 -5.32 -0.97
C ALA A 158 -21.10 -6.24 -1.95
N CYS A 159 -20.36 -7.22 -1.45
CA CYS A 159 -19.62 -8.22 -2.21
C CYS A 159 -20.40 -9.55 -2.42
N GLY A 160 -21.68 -9.59 -2.04
CA GLY A 160 -22.53 -10.78 -2.17
C GLY A 160 -22.12 -11.96 -1.28
N LYS A 161 -21.36 -11.69 -0.20
CA LYS A 161 -20.96 -12.67 0.82
C LYS A 161 -21.99 -12.60 1.96
N SER A 162 -22.39 -13.77 2.48
CA SER A 162 -23.45 -13.94 3.49
C SER A 162 -23.05 -15.01 4.49
#